data_AF-A0A445CZ37-F1
#
_entry.id   AF-A0A445CZ37-F1
#
_cell.length_a   1.000
_cell.length_b   1.000
_cell.length_c   1.000
_cell.angle_alpha   90.00
_cell.angle_beta   90.00
_cell.angle_gamma   90.00
#
_symmetry.space_group_name_H-M   'P 1'
#
loop_
_entity.id
_entity.type
_entity.pdbx_description
1 polymer ?
#
loop_
_entity_poly.entity_id
_entity_poly.type
_entity_poly.pdbx_seq_one_letter_code
_entity_poly.pdbx_strand_id
1 'polypeptide(L)'
;MATVILYLSNSTQGGQILFPESEPKSSGMSDCGESNKFLQPVKGNAVLFFSLHLSATHDKRSIHSRCPILKGDMWSAIKYLYAKPIGESKVPTVSDGGDCIDEDDNCAAWAAMGECQRNPVFMIGSQDYYGTCRKSCHLC
;
A
#
# COMPACT_ATOMS: atom_id res chain seq x y z
N MET A 1 2.57 -12.01 0.83
CA MET A 1 1.93 -10.92 0.06
C MET A 1 0.44 -11.00 0.32
N ALA A 2 -0.21 -9.87 0.52
CA ALA A 2 -1.66 -9.77 0.60
C ALA A 2 -2.19 -8.85 -0.49
N THR A 3 -3.42 -9.08 -0.92
CA THR A 3 -4.08 -8.29 -1.95
C THR A 3 -5.40 -7.80 -1.41
N VAL A 4 -5.62 -6.49 -1.52
CA VAL A 4 -6.89 -5.84 -1.19
C VAL A 4 -7.55 -5.39 -2.48
N ILE A 5 -8.76 -5.87 -2.77
CA ILE A 5 -9.60 -5.41 -3.86
C ILE A 5 -10.70 -4.54 -3.25
N LEU A 6 -10.66 -3.23 -3.51
CA LEU A 6 -11.67 -2.28 -3.08
C LEU A 6 -12.70 -2.06 -4.18
N TYR A 7 -13.98 -2.18 -3.87
CA TYR A 7 -15.06 -1.87 -4.81
C TYR A 7 -15.40 -0.38 -4.76
N LEU A 8 -15.29 0.30 -5.90
CA LEU A 8 -15.53 1.74 -6.03
C LEU A 8 -16.91 2.05 -6.62
N SER A 9 -17.60 1.02 -7.14
CA SER A 9 -18.99 1.09 -7.58
C SER A 9 -19.74 -0.20 -7.19
N ASN A 10 -21.07 -0.13 -7.27
CA ASN A 10 -21.93 -1.32 -7.13
C ASN A 10 -21.95 -2.09 -8.46
N SER A 11 -22.07 -3.42 -8.39
CA SER A 11 -22.46 -4.25 -9.52
C SER A 11 -23.76 -4.99 -9.18
N THR A 12 -24.72 -4.98 -10.11
CA THR A 12 -25.99 -5.72 -9.95
C THR A 12 -25.96 -7.09 -10.62
N GLN A 13 -25.04 -7.31 -11.57
CA GLN A 13 -24.92 -8.56 -12.33
C GLN A 13 -23.46 -8.79 -12.74
N GLY A 14 -22.83 -9.78 -12.13
CA GLY A 14 -21.43 -10.11 -12.43
C GLY A 14 -20.41 -9.29 -11.61
N GLY A 15 -19.13 -9.48 -11.91
CA GLY A 15 -18.02 -8.75 -11.25
C GLY A 15 -17.56 -9.31 -9.90
N GLN A 16 -18.16 -10.41 -9.41
CA GLN A 16 -17.73 -11.09 -8.20
C GLN A 16 -16.30 -11.60 -8.33
N ILE A 17 -15.58 -11.70 -7.21
CA ILE A 17 -14.29 -12.38 -7.13
C ILE A 17 -14.53 -13.78 -6.56
N LEU A 18 -14.19 -14.81 -7.33
CA LEU A 18 -14.34 -16.21 -6.94
C LEU A 18 -12.99 -16.80 -6.58
N PHE A 19 -12.99 -17.74 -5.63
CA PHE A 19 -11.81 -18.49 -5.18
C PHE A 19 -12.07 -19.99 -5.39
N PRO A 20 -11.75 -20.56 -6.56
CA PRO A 20 -12.15 -21.92 -6.94
C PRO A 20 -11.63 -23.02 -6.02
N GLU A 21 -10.48 -22.80 -5.37
CA GLU A 21 -9.83 -23.75 -4.46
C GLU A 21 -10.08 -23.43 -2.98
N SER A 22 -11.00 -22.50 -2.66
CA SER A 22 -11.32 -22.14 -1.28
C SER A 22 -12.17 -23.19 -0.57
N GLU A 23 -12.03 -23.26 0.76
CA GLU A 23 -12.80 -24.18 1.62
C GLU A 23 -13.54 -23.39 2.73
N PRO A 24 -14.80 -23.73 3.05
CA PRO A 24 -15.58 -24.81 2.43
C PRO A 24 -15.89 -24.50 0.97
N LYS A 25 -15.83 -25.51 0.10
CA LYS A 25 -16.25 -25.37 -1.30
C LYS A 25 -17.61 -24.71 -1.34
N SER A 26 -17.66 -23.45 -1.74
CA SER A 26 -18.90 -22.73 -1.91
C SER A 26 -19.66 -23.41 -3.05
N SER A 27 -20.64 -24.23 -2.69
CA SER A 27 -21.36 -25.19 -3.54
C SER A 27 -22.20 -24.55 -4.67
N GLY A 28 -22.12 -23.23 -4.86
CA GLY A 28 -22.72 -22.49 -5.97
C GLY A 28 -21.76 -21.47 -6.61
N MET A 29 -20.44 -21.69 -6.50
CA MET A 29 -19.38 -20.74 -6.88
C MET A 29 -18.49 -21.26 -8.01
N SER A 30 -18.95 -22.29 -8.72
CA SER A 30 -18.28 -22.78 -9.91
C SER A 30 -18.65 -21.93 -11.12
N ASP A 31 -19.83 -21.30 -11.08
CA ASP A 31 -20.41 -20.62 -12.21
C ASP A 31 -20.73 -19.16 -11.83
N CYS A 32 -20.20 -18.23 -12.63
CA CYS A 32 -20.50 -16.81 -12.53
C CYS A 32 -22.00 -16.50 -12.75
N GLY A 33 -22.78 -17.50 -13.19
CA GLY A 33 -24.22 -17.44 -13.41
C GLY A 33 -25.09 -17.54 -12.15
N GLU A 34 -24.65 -18.21 -11.08
CA GLU A 34 -25.46 -18.31 -9.86
C GLU A 34 -25.16 -17.15 -8.90
N SER A 35 -26.17 -16.32 -8.67
CA SER A 35 -26.08 -15.08 -7.92
C SER A 35 -25.92 -15.34 -6.42
N ASN A 36 -24.74 -15.80 -5.99
CA ASN A 36 -24.41 -15.75 -4.58
C ASN A 36 -24.27 -14.28 -4.16
N LYS A 37 -25.28 -13.77 -3.44
CA LYS A 37 -25.42 -12.36 -3.04
C LYS A 37 -24.27 -11.88 -2.15
N PHE A 38 -23.58 -12.79 -1.46
CA PHE A 38 -22.51 -12.46 -0.51
C PHE A 38 -21.24 -11.91 -1.18
N LEU A 39 -21.00 -12.21 -2.46
CA LEU A 39 -19.81 -11.77 -3.19
C LEU A 39 -20.10 -10.71 -4.24
N GLN A 40 -21.30 -10.14 -4.22
CA GLN A 40 -21.64 -9.03 -5.10
C GLN A 40 -20.77 -7.80 -4.74
N PRO A 41 -20.14 -7.17 -5.74
CA PRO A 41 -19.46 -5.90 -5.57
C PRO A 41 -20.42 -4.82 -5.06
N VAL A 42 -20.15 -4.34 -3.84
CA VAL A 42 -20.85 -3.21 -3.22
C VAL A 42 -19.83 -2.11 -3.00
N LYS A 43 -20.13 -0.91 -3.48
CA LYS A 43 -19.28 0.28 -3.33
C LYS A 43 -18.92 0.47 -1.85
N GLY A 44 -17.62 0.60 -1.58
CA GLY A 44 -17.07 0.75 -0.23
C GLY A 44 -16.63 -0.55 0.43
N ASN A 45 -17.13 -1.71 -0.02
CA ASN A 45 -16.66 -3.00 0.49
C ASN A 45 -15.29 -3.36 -0.11
N ALA A 46 -14.57 -4.24 0.59
CA ALA A 46 -13.28 -4.75 0.14
C ALA A 46 -13.16 -6.26 0.36
N VAL A 47 -12.40 -6.91 -0.51
CA VAL A 47 -11.96 -8.30 -0.35
C VAL A 47 -10.47 -8.28 -0.03
N LEU A 48 -10.08 -8.88 1.09
CA LEU A 48 -8.68 -9.10 1.47
C LEU A 48 -8.39 -10.59 1.44
N PHE A 49 -7.31 -10.98 0.76
CA PHE A 49 -6.79 -12.34 0.79
C PHE A 49 -5.26 -12.36 0.79
N PHE A 50 -4.69 -13.43 1.33
CA PHE A 50 -3.25 -13.64 1.38
C PHE A 50 -2.84 -14.62 0.29
N SER A 51 -1.88 -14.25 -0.54
CA SER A 51 -1.38 -15.11 -1.62
C SER A 51 -0.30 -16.10 -1.17
N LEU A 52 0.21 -15.93 0.05
CA LEU A 52 1.24 -16.77 0.64
C LEU A 52 0.82 -17.19 2.04
N HIS A 53 1.20 -18.41 2.42
CA HIS A 53 1.19 -18.84 3.81
C HIS A 53 2.28 -18.12 4.62
N LEU A 54 2.22 -18.26 5.95
CA LEU A 54 3.26 -17.74 6.86
C LEU A 54 4.64 -18.34 6.58
N SER A 55 4.69 -19.54 6.01
CA SER A 55 5.90 -20.22 5.51
C SER A 55 6.44 -19.63 4.20
N ALA A 56 5.85 -18.54 3.69
CA ALA A 56 6.15 -17.93 2.39
C ALA A 56 5.89 -18.83 1.16
N THR A 57 5.24 -19.98 1.34
CA THR A 57 4.79 -20.82 0.21
C THR A 57 3.48 -20.27 -0.37
N HIS A 58 3.26 -20.50 -1.66
CA HIS A 58 2.04 -20.09 -2.33
C HIS A 58 0.80 -20.76 -1.73
N ASP A 59 -0.22 -19.96 -1.42
CA ASP A 59 -1.52 -20.48 -1.01
C ASP A 59 -2.40 -20.69 -2.24
N LYS A 60 -2.61 -21.94 -2.65
CA LYS A 60 -3.46 -22.27 -3.80
C LYS A 60 -4.91 -21.83 -3.62
N ARG A 61 -5.40 -21.75 -2.38
CA ARG A 61 -6.77 -21.30 -2.08
C ARG A 61 -6.98 -19.82 -2.38
N SER A 62 -5.89 -19.07 -2.56
CA SER A 62 -5.91 -17.65 -2.95
C SER A 62 -6.03 -17.43 -4.46
N ILE A 63 -5.95 -18.49 -5.27
CA ILE A 63 -6.20 -18.41 -6.71
C ILE A 63 -7.63 -17.90 -6.90
N HIS A 64 -7.76 -16.84 -7.70
CA HIS A 64 -9.02 -16.15 -7.85
C HIS A 64 -9.23 -15.68 -9.28
N SER A 65 -10.49 -15.52 -9.63
CA SER A 65 -10.94 -15.02 -10.92
C SER A 65 -12.05 -14.01 -10.72
N ARG A 66 -12.12 -13.02 -11.61
CA ARG A 66 -13.22 -12.07 -11.66
C ARG A 66 -14.27 -12.55 -12.66
N CYS A 67 -15.52 -12.61 -12.23
CA CYS A 67 -16.64 -12.88 -13.11
C CYS A 67 -16.86 -11.73 -14.12
N PRO A 68 -17.32 -12.03 -15.35
CA PRO A 68 -17.72 -11.01 -16.31
C PRO A 68 -18.75 -10.05 -15.71
N ILE A 69 -18.70 -8.78 -16.09
CA ILE A 69 -19.73 -7.80 -15.75
C ILE A 69 -20.80 -7.91 -16.84
N LEU A 70 -22.02 -8.30 -16.48
CA LEU A 70 -23.08 -8.56 -17.46
C LEU A 70 -23.91 -7.31 -17.76
N LYS A 71 -23.92 -6.33 -16.86
CA LYS A 71 -24.71 -5.11 -16.99
C LYS A 71 -24.03 -3.91 -16.33
N GLY A 72 -23.87 -2.82 -17.10
CA GLY A 72 -23.29 -1.57 -16.63
C GLY A 72 -21.77 -1.65 -16.41
N ASP A 73 -21.24 -0.65 -15.71
CA ASP A 73 -19.81 -0.55 -15.41
C ASP A 73 -19.51 -0.88 -13.95
N MET A 74 -18.36 -1.51 -13.71
CA MET A 74 -17.84 -1.75 -12.37
C MET A 74 -16.42 -1.19 -12.21
N TRP A 75 -16.21 -0.41 -11.16
CA TRP A 75 -14.91 0.15 -10.80
C TRP A 75 -14.35 -0.53 -9.55
N SER A 76 -13.07 -0.88 -9.59
CA SER A 76 -12.35 -1.46 -8.45
C SER A 76 -10.90 -0.96 -8.41
N ALA A 77 -10.36 -0.77 -7.21
CA ALA A 77 -8.92 -0.54 -7.00
C ALA A 77 -8.27 -1.78 -6.38
N ILE A 78 -7.03 -2.08 -6.78
CA ILE A 78 -6.25 -3.19 -6.22
C ILE A 78 -5.03 -2.61 -5.51
N LYS A 79 -4.87 -2.94 -4.23
CA LYS A 79 -3.68 -2.62 -3.45
C LYS A 79 -2.96 -3.92 -3.08
N TYR A 80 -1.70 -4.00 -3.50
CA TYR A 80 -0.82 -5.08 -3.08
C TYR A 80 -0.04 -4.67 -1.83
N LEU A 81 0.03 -5.58 -0.88
CA LEU A 81 0.78 -5.44 0.37
C LEU A 81 1.89 -6.49 0.39
N TYR A 82 3.12 -6.01 0.41
CA TYR A 82 4.32 -6.86 0.41
C TYR A 82 4.95 -6.87 1.79
N ALA A 83 5.47 -8.02 2.19
CA ALA A 83 6.16 -8.16 3.47
C ALA A 83 7.55 -7.47 3.47
N LYS A 84 8.08 -7.19 2.27
CA LYS A 84 9.32 -6.43 2.06
C LYS A 84 9.00 -5.19 1.24
N PRO A 85 9.74 -4.08 1.44
CA PRO A 85 9.66 -2.92 0.56
C PRO A 85 9.88 -3.36 -0.89
N ILE A 86 9.01 -2.89 -1.78
CA ILE A 86 9.24 -3.01 -3.22
C ILE A 86 10.07 -1.82 -3.66
N GLY A 87 11.17 -2.13 -4.34
CA GLY A 87 12.28 -1.22 -4.46
C GLY A 87 13.16 -1.41 -3.23
N GLU A 88 14.39 -1.85 -3.45
CA GLU A 88 15.45 -1.35 -2.60
C GLU A 88 15.32 0.17 -2.66
N SER A 89 14.70 0.78 -1.66
CA SER A 89 15.33 1.98 -1.15
C SER A 89 16.70 1.50 -0.70
N LYS A 90 17.64 1.50 -1.64
CA LYS A 90 18.82 2.29 -1.41
C LYS A 90 18.25 3.63 -0.93
N VAL A 91 18.05 3.73 0.39
CA VAL A 91 18.41 4.96 1.08
C VAL A 91 19.71 5.33 0.37
N PRO A 92 19.77 6.46 -0.36
CA PRO A 92 21.03 6.85 -0.94
C PRO A 92 22.00 6.85 0.23
N THR A 93 22.86 5.83 0.28
CA THR A 93 24.10 5.92 1.02
C THR A 93 24.70 7.18 0.47
N VAL A 94 24.70 8.22 1.29
CA VAL A 94 25.15 9.56 0.97
C VAL A 94 26.57 9.42 0.44
N SER A 95 26.66 9.39 -0.88
CA SER A 95 27.90 9.44 -1.62
C SER A 95 27.55 9.86 -3.04
N ASP A 96 27.02 11.08 -3.17
CA ASP A 96 27.45 11.96 -4.26
C ASP A 96 27.12 13.42 -3.93
N GLY A 97 28.18 14.22 -3.70
CA GLY A 97 28.33 15.66 -3.91
C GLY A 97 27.18 16.67 -3.83
N GLY A 98 26.06 16.41 -3.15
CA GLY A 98 25.06 17.44 -2.87
C GLY A 98 25.58 18.40 -1.80
N ASP A 99 25.74 19.68 -2.13
CA ASP A 99 26.10 20.70 -1.15
C ASP A 99 25.10 20.66 0.00
N CYS A 100 25.59 20.39 1.21
CA CYS A 100 24.75 20.41 2.38
C CYS A 100 24.40 21.86 2.71
N ILE A 101 23.14 22.21 2.45
CA ILE A 101 22.60 23.55 2.62
C ILE A 101 21.43 23.53 3.59
N ASP A 102 21.19 24.69 4.20
CA ASP A 102 19.90 24.94 4.84
C ASP A 102 18.87 25.28 3.75
N GLU A 103 17.68 24.70 3.87
CA GLU A 103 16.59 24.90 2.92
C GLU A 103 15.67 26.08 3.31
N ASP A 104 15.86 26.66 4.50
CA ASP A 104 15.09 27.80 5.01
C ASP A 104 16.02 28.90 5.56
N ASP A 105 15.68 30.15 5.29
CA ASP A 105 16.44 31.32 5.72
C ASP A 105 16.47 31.47 7.27
N ASN A 106 15.50 30.90 7.98
CA ASN A 106 15.40 30.96 9.43
C ASN A 106 16.19 29.86 10.15
N CYS A 107 16.82 28.93 9.42
CA CYS A 107 17.53 27.80 10.02
C CYS A 107 18.57 28.22 11.06
N ALA A 108 19.32 29.29 10.80
CA ALA A 108 20.31 29.82 11.74
C ALA A 108 19.65 30.34 13.04
N ALA A 109 18.50 31.03 12.92
CA ALA A 109 17.77 31.54 14.07
C ALA A 109 17.18 30.40 14.90
N TRP A 110 16.59 29.40 14.25
CA TRP A 110 16.04 28.21 14.92
C TRP A 110 17.14 27.38 15.60
N ALA A 111 18.27 27.17 14.94
CA ALA A 111 19.42 26.51 15.55
C ALA A 111 19.93 27.26 16.78
N ALA A 112 20.03 28.59 16.71
CA ALA A 112 20.41 29.43 17.85
C ALA A 112 19.39 29.35 19.02
N MET A 113 18.11 29.12 18.72
CA MET A 113 17.06 28.88 19.72
C MET A 113 17.05 27.44 20.26
N GLY A 114 17.94 26.57 19.78
CA GLY A 114 18.07 25.19 20.25
C GLY A 114 17.13 24.19 19.56
N GLU A 115 16.55 24.56 18.41
CA GLU A 115 15.60 23.69 17.69
C GLU A 115 16.24 22.39 17.18
N CYS A 116 17.56 22.33 17.02
CA CYS A 116 18.24 21.07 16.68
C CYS A 116 17.97 19.96 17.72
N GLN A 117 17.77 20.33 18.99
CA GLN A 117 17.45 19.38 20.07
C GLN A 117 15.94 19.27 20.32
N ARG A 118 15.21 20.38 20.18
CA ARG A 118 13.77 20.45 20.48
C ARG A 118 12.90 19.94 19.33
N ASN A 119 13.36 20.11 18.10
CA ASN A 119 12.70 19.70 16.87
C ASN A 119 13.69 18.99 15.91
N PRO A 120 14.27 17.86 16.35
CA PRO A 120 15.34 17.18 15.62
C PRO A 120 14.86 16.63 14.27
N VAL A 121 13.61 16.16 14.15
CA VAL A 121 13.12 15.62 12.87
C VAL A 121 13.07 16.68 11.79
N PHE A 122 12.60 17.89 12.10
CA PHE A 122 12.56 18.98 11.12
C PHE A 122 13.96 19.50 10.78
N MET A 123 14.79 19.70 11.82
CA MET A 123 16.09 20.34 11.67
C MET A 123 17.16 19.39 11.10
N ILE A 124 17.26 18.19 11.65
CA ILE A 124 18.31 17.18 11.41
C ILE A 124 17.84 16.12 10.40
N GLY A 125 16.56 15.75 10.44
CA GLY A 125 15.97 14.72 9.60
C GLY A 125 15.65 13.41 10.33
N SER A 126 15.14 12.44 9.57
CA SER A 126 14.85 11.06 9.98
C SER A 126 15.33 10.07 8.92
N GLN A 127 14.97 8.78 9.04
CA GLN A 127 15.35 7.75 8.05
C GLN A 127 14.75 8.01 6.64
N ASP A 128 13.70 8.81 6.61
CA ASP A 128 12.76 9.01 5.52
C ASP A 128 12.57 10.50 5.17
N TYR A 129 13.29 11.39 5.86
CA TYR A 129 13.29 12.83 5.60
C TYR A 129 14.68 13.42 5.82
N TYR A 130 15.19 14.17 4.84
CA TYR A 130 16.56 14.64 4.85
C TYR A 130 16.85 15.62 6.01
N GLY A 131 15.88 16.43 6.43
CA GLY A 131 16.06 17.52 7.38
C GLY A 131 16.33 18.85 6.68
N THR A 132 15.65 19.90 7.10
CA THR A 132 15.64 21.22 6.42
C THR A 132 16.78 22.14 6.88
N CYS A 133 17.35 21.94 8.07
CA CYS A 133 18.32 22.86 8.67
C CYS A 133 19.62 22.18 9.11
N ARG A 134 20.05 21.16 8.35
CA ARG A 134 21.15 20.28 8.76
C ARG A 134 22.48 21.02 8.92
N LYS A 135 22.73 22.03 8.08
CA LYS A 135 23.96 22.84 8.10
C LYS A 135 23.98 23.74 9.32
N SER A 136 22.87 24.41 9.62
CA SER A 136 22.72 25.20 10.86
C SER A 136 22.84 24.34 12.13
N CYS A 137 22.54 23.03 12.04
CA CYS A 137 22.75 22.07 13.13
C CYS A 137 24.11 21.35 13.12
N HIS A 138 25.05 21.76 12.27
CA HIS A 138 26.42 21.21 12.21
C HIS A 138 26.50 19.70 11.92
N LEU A 139 25.57 19.17 11.14
CA LEU A 139 25.57 17.77 10.68
C LEU A 139 26.32 17.58 9.36
N CYS A 140 26.72 18.71 8.82
CA CYS A 140 27.57 19.02 7.70
C CYS A 140 28.07 20.46 7.95
#